data_AF-A0A8H7DAG5-F1
#
_entry.id   AF-A0A8H7DAG5-F1
#
_cell.length_a   1.000
_cell.length_b   1.000
_cell.length_c   1.000
_cell.angle_alpha   90.00
_cell.angle_beta   90.00
_cell.angle_gamma   90.00
#
_symmetry.space_group_name_H-M   'P 1'
#
loop_
_entity.id
_entity.type
_entity.pdbx_description
1 polymer ?
#
loop_
_entity_poly.entity_id
_entity_poly.type
_entity_poly.pdbx_seq_one_letter_code
_entity_poly.pdbx_strand_id
1 'polypeptide(L)'
;MKFTSALLSTVLVVSVSAVPVQKRGVDPNLVPDFGIVAGTNPTGTGDCDGVNGIKIPCACPPSRDSFIAALSADVAAGHDVNNPGVAAPFPTDDSTASKIIRLQTSVTTLQNLHAAGVGCPASSTTFLAQIKALQDGTAAPAPAPAPAPASAPAPAAPAGFDASLVPEFGVSAGVNPTGTGDCDGINGIKIPCACPPSRDAFIAQVAANVAAGHDVHNPAVAAPLPDRRLEAVADHSDPNCNLVAPEPEWPRCRLPRRVDHILRAAQGPHRVSDGLGGYLVGAERYLKLLQGWRTR
;
A
#
# COMPACT_ATOMS: atom_id res chain seq x y z
N MET A 1 -15.86 44.09 -77.33
CA MET A 1 -15.91 44.26 -75.86
C MET A 1 -15.49 42.93 -75.25
N LYS A 2 -14.37 42.90 -74.53
CA LYS A 2 -13.79 41.69 -73.90
C LYS A 2 -13.97 41.85 -72.39
N PHE A 3 -14.71 40.96 -71.75
CA PHE A 3 -14.85 40.93 -70.29
C PHE A 3 -14.05 39.76 -69.72
N THR A 4 -12.92 40.11 -69.11
CA THR A 4 -12.04 39.19 -68.39
C THR A 4 -12.58 39.04 -66.97
N SER A 5 -13.11 37.87 -66.62
CA SER A 5 -13.55 37.55 -65.27
C SER A 5 -12.43 36.80 -64.55
N ALA A 6 -11.86 37.40 -63.51
CA ALA A 6 -10.89 36.77 -62.62
C ALA A 6 -11.61 36.26 -61.38
N LEU A 7 -11.65 34.94 -61.20
CA LEU A 7 -12.13 34.28 -59.99
C LEU A 7 -10.94 34.09 -59.04
N LEU A 8 -11.01 34.74 -57.87
CA LEU A 8 -10.09 34.56 -56.74
C LEU A 8 -10.58 33.39 -55.88
N SER A 9 -9.89 32.24 -55.97
CA SER A 9 -10.09 31.11 -55.06
C SER A 9 -9.21 31.29 -53.81
N THR A 10 -9.84 31.62 -52.68
CA THR A 10 -9.21 31.63 -51.36
C THR A 10 -9.20 30.21 -50.78
N VAL A 11 -8.00 29.59 -50.71
CA VAL A 11 -7.78 28.30 -50.04
C VAL A 11 -7.64 28.55 -48.53
N LEU A 12 -8.58 28.02 -47.75
CA LEU A 12 -8.59 28.10 -46.29
C LEU A 12 -7.89 26.85 -45.74
N VAL A 13 -6.62 27.01 -45.34
CA VAL A 13 -5.82 25.93 -44.74
C VAL A 13 -6.19 25.84 -43.26
N VAL A 14 -6.98 24.83 -42.89
CA VAL A 14 -7.29 24.52 -41.49
C VAL A 14 -6.17 23.64 -40.94
N SER A 15 -5.25 24.23 -40.18
CA SER A 15 -4.20 23.51 -39.46
C SER A 15 -4.82 22.78 -38.27
N VAL A 16 -4.98 21.45 -38.37
CA VAL A 16 -5.32 20.61 -37.23
C VAL A 16 -4.06 20.35 -36.43
N SER A 17 -3.92 21.01 -35.28
CA SER A 17 -2.90 20.68 -34.29
C SER A 17 -3.23 19.32 -33.69
N ALA A 18 -2.64 18.26 -34.24
CA ALA A 18 -2.67 16.94 -33.62
C ALA A 18 -1.87 17.02 -32.30
N VAL A 19 -2.56 17.24 -31.18
CA VAL A 19 -1.99 17.00 -29.86
C VAL A 19 -1.60 15.52 -29.85
N PRO A 20 -0.33 15.17 -29.60
CA PRO A 20 0.04 13.77 -29.46
C PRO A 20 -0.80 13.22 -28.32
N VAL A 21 -1.72 12.31 -28.66
CA VAL A 21 -2.47 11.53 -27.68
C VAL A 21 -1.39 10.87 -26.83
N GLN A 22 -1.22 11.35 -25.60
CA GLN A 22 -0.47 10.62 -24.61
C GLN A 22 -1.10 9.23 -24.62
N LYS A 23 -0.33 8.22 -25.03
CA LYS A 23 -0.77 6.83 -25.02
C LYS A 23 -1.54 6.65 -23.71
N ARG A 24 -2.79 6.20 -23.77
CA ARG A 24 -3.52 5.78 -22.57
C ARG A 24 -2.75 4.59 -22.02
N GLY A 25 -1.68 4.90 -21.29
CA GLY A 25 -0.79 3.92 -20.72
C GLY A 25 -1.57 3.20 -19.66
N VAL A 26 -1.51 1.87 -19.70
CA VAL A 26 -2.00 1.07 -18.60
C VAL A 26 -1.14 1.39 -17.39
N ASP A 27 -1.77 1.81 -16.29
CA ASP A 27 -1.06 1.99 -15.02
C ASP A 27 -0.56 0.61 -14.54
N PRO A 28 0.76 0.39 -14.41
CA PRO A 28 1.32 -0.86 -13.93
C PRO A 28 0.79 -1.30 -12.57
N ASN A 29 0.34 -0.36 -11.73
CA ASN A 29 -0.20 -0.66 -10.41
C ASN A 29 -1.61 -1.27 -10.48
N LEU A 30 -2.34 -1.06 -11.57
CA LEU A 30 -3.65 -1.67 -11.81
C LEU A 30 -3.55 -3.08 -12.39
N VAL A 31 -2.34 -3.53 -12.74
CA VAL A 31 -2.06 -4.86 -13.29
C VAL A 31 -1.60 -5.78 -12.14
N PRO A 32 -2.42 -6.77 -11.74
CA PRO A 32 -2.07 -7.69 -10.66
C PRO A 32 -0.87 -8.57 -11.05
N ASP A 33 -0.12 -9.03 -10.05
CA ASP A 33 0.91 -10.03 -10.26
C ASP A 33 0.31 -11.36 -10.73
N PHE A 34 1.08 -12.11 -11.52
CA PHE A 34 0.66 -13.40 -12.04
C PHE A 34 0.40 -14.42 -10.93
N GLY A 35 1.07 -14.28 -9.78
CA GLY A 35 0.94 -15.17 -8.63
C GLY A 35 1.64 -16.53 -8.81
N ILE A 36 2.30 -16.74 -9.95
CA ILE A 36 3.22 -17.86 -10.19
C ILE A 36 4.48 -17.35 -10.91
N VAL A 37 5.58 -18.09 -10.79
CA VAL A 37 6.86 -17.76 -11.44
C VAL A 37 7.08 -18.69 -12.63
N ALA A 38 7.56 -18.14 -13.75
CA ALA A 38 7.93 -18.94 -14.91
C ALA A 38 9.01 -19.97 -14.55
N GLY A 39 8.97 -21.14 -15.17
CA GLY A 39 9.95 -22.19 -14.87
C GLY A 39 9.74 -22.93 -13.55
N THR A 40 8.59 -22.80 -12.89
CA THR A 40 8.31 -23.54 -11.64
C THR A 40 8.22 -25.05 -11.90
N ASN A 41 9.02 -25.85 -11.19
CA ASN A 41 9.06 -27.32 -11.26
C ASN A 41 9.10 -27.89 -12.70
N PRO A 42 10.17 -27.65 -13.46
CA PRO A 42 10.27 -28.14 -14.83
C PRO A 42 10.30 -29.68 -14.87
N THR A 43 9.52 -30.29 -15.75
CA THR A 43 9.46 -31.75 -15.93
C THR A 43 10.59 -32.30 -16.81
N GLY A 44 11.33 -31.42 -17.49
CA GLY A 44 12.31 -31.79 -18.52
C GLY A 44 11.72 -31.98 -19.93
N THR A 45 10.40 -31.89 -20.11
CA THR A 45 9.72 -31.99 -21.43
C THR A 45 9.29 -30.65 -22.01
N GLY A 46 9.62 -29.54 -21.34
CA GLY A 46 9.17 -28.19 -21.70
C GLY A 46 7.94 -27.70 -20.92
N ASP A 47 7.41 -28.54 -20.02
CA ASP A 47 6.28 -28.23 -19.16
C ASP A 47 6.72 -27.88 -17.74
N CYS A 48 6.00 -26.94 -17.13
CA CYS A 48 6.18 -26.44 -15.80
C CYS A 48 4.85 -26.45 -15.03
N ASP A 49 4.91 -26.35 -13.71
CA ASP A 49 3.71 -26.30 -12.87
C ASP A 49 3.10 -24.89 -12.88
N GLY A 50 1.86 -24.79 -13.33
CA GLY A 50 1.02 -23.62 -13.19
C GLY A 50 0.15 -23.68 -11.93
N VAL A 51 -0.90 -22.86 -11.91
CA VAL A 51 -1.85 -22.82 -10.80
C VAL A 51 -2.47 -24.21 -10.59
N ASN A 52 -2.53 -24.65 -9.33
CA ASN A 52 -3.03 -25.96 -8.92
C ASN A 52 -2.31 -27.17 -9.56
N GLY A 53 -1.04 -27.00 -9.98
CA GLY A 53 -0.26 -28.08 -10.58
C GLY A 53 -0.65 -28.43 -12.02
N ILE A 54 -1.46 -27.57 -12.68
CA ILE A 54 -1.79 -27.72 -14.10
C ILE A 54 -0.52 -27.47 -14.92
N LYS A 55 -0.19 -28.38 -15.83
CA LYS A 55 0.99 -28.23 -16.70
C LYS A 55 0.79 -27.05 -17.67
N ILE A 56 1.78 -26.17 -17.71
CA ILE A 56 1.86 -25.01 -18.60
C ILE A 56 3.23 -25.00 -19.29
N PRO A 57 3.38 -24.32 -20.45
CA PRO A 57 4.70 -24.11 -21.04
C PRO A 57 5.63 -23.39 -20.06
N CYS A 58 6.89 -23.82 -19.95
CA CYS A 58 7.84 -23.19 -19.02
C CYS A 58 8.16 -21.71 -19.33
N ALA A 59 7.89 -21.26 -20.55
CA ALA A 59 7.98 -19.85 -20.94
C ALA A 59 6.84 -18.99 -20.37
N CYS A 60 5.84 -19.60 -19.72
CA CYS A 60 4.70 -18.93 -19.14
C CYS A 60 4.79 -18.90 -17.61
N PRO A 61 4.42 -17.78 -16.96
CA PRO A 61 4.03 -16.50 -17.55
C PRO A 61 5.22 -15.74 -18.21
N PRO A 62 4.95 -14.77 -19.11
CA PRO A 62 6.01 -13.89 -19.64
C PRO A 62 6.58 -12.98 -18.53
N SER A 63 7.60 -12.19 -18.84
CA SER A 63 8.03 -11.14 -17.92
C SER A 63 6.92 -10.10 -17.71
N ARG A 64 6.81 -9.53 -16.51
CA ARG A 64 5.78 -8.54 -16.18
C ARG A 64 5.86 -7.32 -17.10
N ASP A 65 7.07 -6.86 -17.41
CA ASP A 65 7.28 -5.71 -18.31
C ASP A 65 6.83 -6.01 -19.74
N SER A 66 7.18 -7.19 -20.28
CA SER A 66 6.72 -7.60 -21.62
C SER A 66 5.19 -7.73 -21.70
N PHE A 67 4.56 -8.19 -20.62
CA PHE A 67 3.11 -8.29 -20.54
C PHE A 67 2.44 -6.92 -20.48
N ILE A 68 2.93 -6.00 -19.64
CA ILE A 68 2.40 -4.62 -19.55
C ILE A 68 2.56 -3.90 -20.88
N ALA A 69 3.65 -4.13 -21.61
CA ALA A 69 3.86 -3.57 -22.94
C ALA A 69 2.81 -4.08 -23.94
N ALA A 70 2.53 -5.39 -23.96
CA ALA A 70 1.48 -5.98 -24.80
C ALA A 70 0.09 -5.46 -24.43
N LEU A 71 -0.26 -5.50 -23.14
CA LEU A 71 -1.54 -5.00 -22.62
C LEU A 71 -1.73 -3.51 -22.95
N SER A 72 -0.69 -2.70 -22.84
CA SER A 72 -0.74 -1.28 -23.21
C SER A 72 -0.97 -1.08 -24.71
N ALA A 73 -0.45 -1.97 -25.56
CA ALA A 73 -0.71 -1.93 -27.00
C ALA A 73 -2.18 -2.29 -27.31
N ASP A 74 -2.70 -3.32 -26.66
CA ASP A 74 -4.10 -3.76 -26.81
C ASP A 74 -5.07 -2.65 -26.39
N VAL A 75 -4.85 -2.07 -25.21
CA VAL A 75 -5.70 -0.99 -24.67
C VAL A 75 -5.62 0.27 -25.53
N ALA A 76 -4.44 0.59 -26.07
CA ALA A 76 -4.28 1.71 -27.00
C ALA A 76 -5.00 1.48 -28.34
N ALA A 77 -5.05 0.23 -28.82
CA ALA A 77 -5.81 -0.16 -30.00
C ALA A 77 -7.32 -0.32 -29.74
N GLY A 78 -7.72 -0.47 -28.48
CA GLY A 78 -9.09 -0.78 -28.06
C GLY A 78 -9.49 -2.25 -28.27
N HIS A 79 -8.56 -3.07 -28.76
CA HIS A 79 -8.71 -4.48 -29.06
C HIS A 79 -7.35 -5.16 -28.98
N ASP A 80 -7.34 -6.49 -28.87
CA ASP A 80 -6.13 -7.28 -28.87
C ASP A 80 -5.41 -7.18 -30.23
N VAL A 81 -4.16 -6.69 -30.24
CA VAL A 81 -3.44 -6.39 -31.49
C VAL A 81 -3.19 -7.64 -32.34
N ASN A 82 -3.15 -8.81 -31.71
CA ASN A 82 -2.93 -10.10 -32.34
C ASN A 82 -4.24 -10.87 -32.57
N ASN A 83 -5.35 -10.38 -32.01
CA ASN A 83 -6.69 -10.94 -32.19
C ASN A 83 -7.78 -9.84 -32.20
N PRO A 84 -7.90 -9.05 -33.29
CA PRO A 84 -8.73 -7.85 -33.30
C PRO A 84 -10.24 -8.04 -33.02
N GLY A 85 -10.74 -9.28 -33.04
CA GLY A 85 -12.11 -9.60 -32.64
C GLY A 85 -12.35 -9.53 -31.13
N VAL A 86 -11.29 -9.44 -30.32
CA VAL A 86 -11.37 -9.38 -28.85
C VAL A 86 -11.12 -7.95 -28.39
N ALA A 87 -12.11 -7.36 -27.72
CA ALA A 87 -11.98 -6.01 -27.17
C ALA A 87 -11.02 -5.99 -25.97
N ALA A 88 -10.30 -4.89 -25.78
CA ALA A 88 -9.36 -4.69 -24.69
C ALA A 88 -9.76 -3.49 -23.79
N PRO A 89 -10.92 -3.53 -23.12
CA PRO A 89 -11.32 -2.48 -22.19
C PRO A 89 -10.44 -2.49 -20.93
N PHE A 90 -9.95 -1.33 -20.50
CA PHE A 90 -9.18 -1.22 -19.26
C PHE A 90 -9.66 -0.03 -18.41
N PRO A 91 -10.78 -0.18 -17.69
CA PRO A 91 -11.29 0.87 -16.82
C PRO A 91 -10.32 1.14 -15.67
N THR A 92 -10.28 2.37 -15.17
CA THR A 92 -9.33 2.82 -14.14
C THR A 92 -9.96 2.99 -12.75
N ASP A 93 -11.27 2.86 -12.61
CA ASP A 93 -11.95 2.97 -11.32
C ASP A 93 -11.82 1.70 -10.48
N ASP A 94 -12.14 1.82 -9.19
CA ASP A 94 -11.95 0.76 -8.19
C ASP A 94 -13.17 -0.13 -7.98
N SER A 95 -14.22 -0.02 -8.82
CA SER A 95 -15.37 -0.90 -8.71
C SER A 95 -14.99 -2.37 -8.94
N THR A 96 -15.71 -3.28 -8.29
CA THR A 96 -15.54 -4.73 -8.50
C THR A 96 -15.71 -5.11 -9.97
N ALA A 97 -16.65 -4.47 -10.66
CA ALA A 97 -16.86 -4.65 -12.09
C ALA A 97 -15.61 -4.28 -12.91
N SER A 98 -15.01 -3.11 -12.63
CA SER A 98 -13.81 -2.65 -13.33
C SER A 98 -12.59 -3.52 -13.06
N LYS A 99 -12.43 -4.03 -11.83
CA LYS A 99 -11.39 -5.02 -11.50
C LYS A 99 -11.56 -6.32 -12.27
N ILE A 100 -12.80 -6.83 -12.36
CA ILE A 100 -13.09 -8.04 -13.14
C ILE A 100 -12.78 -7.80 -14.63
N ILE A 101 -13.16 -6.65 -15.18
CA ILE A 101 -12.87 -6.30 -16.58
C ILE A 101 -11.35 -6.26 -16.81
N ARG A 102 -10.58 -5.58 -15.95
CA ARG A 102 -9.11 -5.54 -16.06
C ARG A 102 -8.49 -6.94 -16.04
N LEU A 103 -8.96 -7.81 -15.15
CA LEU A 103 -8.49 -9.20 -15.08
C LEU A 103 -8.88 -10.01 -16.32
N GLN A 104 -10.10 -9.85 -16.82
CA GLN A 104 -10.55 -10.50 -18.05
C GLN A 104 -9.71 -10.07 -19.26
N THR A 105 -9.46 -8.77 -19.41
CA THR A 105 -8.59 -8.24 -20.45
C THR A 105 -7.15 -8.73 -20.28
N SER A 106 -6.67 -8.84 -19.05
CA SER A 106 -5.35 -9.41 -18.77
C SER A 106 -5.26 -10.89 -19.19
N VAL A 107 -6.33 -11.67 -18.97
CA VAL A 107 -6.41 -13.06 -19.43
C VAL A 107 -6.42 -13.15 -20.95
N THR A 108 -7.19 -12.30 -21.64
CA THR A 108 -7.23 -12.32 -23.12
C THR A 108 -5.90 -11.90 -23.72
N THR A 109 -5.25 -10.86 -23.20
CA THR A 109 -3.91 -10.44 -23.65
C THR A 109 -2.90 -11.59 -23.48
N LEU A 110 -2.92 -12.32 -22.36
CA LEU A 110 -2.05 -13.49 -22.17
C LEU A 110 -2.26 -14.56 -23.22
N GLN A 111 -3.53 -14.82 -23.57
CA GLN A 111 -3.90 -15.87 -24.52
C GLN A 111 -3.56 -15.52 -25.97
N ASN A 112 -3.38 -14.24 -26.30
CA ASN A 112 -3.06 -13.81 -27.66
C ASN A 112 -1.70 -13.07 -27.78
N LEU A 113 -0.75 -13.29 -26.87
CA LEU A 113 0.54 -12.59 -26.89
C LEU A 113 1.32 -12.67 -28.23
N HIS A 114 1.12 -13.74 -29.01
CA HIS A 114 1.87 -13.97 -30.24
C HIS A 114 0.97 -14.07 -31.48
N ALA A 115 -0.25 -14.58 -31.34
CA ALA A 115 -1.29 -14.63 -32.36
C ALA A 115 -2.63 -14.97 -31.69
N ALA A 116 -3.74 -14.96 -32.44
CA ALA A 116 -5.04 -15.39 -31.92
C ALA A 116 -4.98 -16.81 -31.29
N GLY A 117 -5.21 -16.89 -29.97
CA GLY A 117 -5.13 -18.11 -29.17
C GLY A 117 -3.72 -18.68 -28.99
N VAL A 118 -2.68 -17.97 -29.42
CA VAL A 118 -1.27 -18.36 -29.28
C VAL A 118 -0.62 -17.46 -28.25
N GLY A 119 -0.51 -17.97 -27.03
CA GLY A 119 0.06 -17.28 -25.90
C GLY A 119 0.11 -18.18 -24.67
N CYS A 120 0.08 -17.57 -23.50
CA CYS A 120 0.06 -18.30 -22.24
C CYS A 120 -1.36 -18.68 -21.83
N PRO A 121 -1.62 -19.94 -21.44
CA PRO A 121 -2.92 -20.34 -20.96
C PRO A 121 -3.23 -19.62 -19.64
N ALA A 122 -4.52 -19.43 -19.33
CA ALA A 122 -4.96 -18.72 -18.13
C ALA A 122 -4.46 -19.38 -16.82
N SER A 123 -4.22 -20.70 -16.84
CA SER A 123 -3.59 -21.46 -15.75
C SER A 123 -2.15 -21.05 -15.45
N SER A 124 -1.54 -20.23 -16.30
CA SER A 124 -0.23 -19.60 -16.06
C SER A 124 -0.31 -18.38 -15.15
N THR A 125 -1.49 -18.10 -14.59
CA THR A 125 -1.72 -17.00 -13.64
C THR A 125 -2.82 -17.34 -12.67
N THR A 126 -2.92 -16.56 -11.59
CA THR A 126 -4.00 -16.63 -10.60
C THR A 126 -5.23 -15.79 -10.98
N PHE A 127 -5.26 -15.18 -12.18
CA PHE A 127 -6.30 -14.22 -12.56
C PHE A 127 -7.72 -14.79 -12.52
N LEU A 128 -7.92 -16.05 -12.93
CA LEU A 128 -9.25 -16.69 -12.85
C LEU A 128 -9.73 -16.86 -11.39
N ALA A 129 -8.82 -17.20 -10.48
CA ALA A 129 -9.14 -17.30 -9.06
C ALA A 129 -9.46 -15.92 -8.47
N GLN A 130 -8.75 -14.87 -8.89
CA GLN A 130 -9.02 -13.49 -8.49
C GLN A 130 -10.38 -13.00 -9.01
N ILE A 131 -10.72 -13.30 -10.27
CA ILE A 131 -12.06 -13.00 -10.84
C ILE A 131 -13.14 -13.68 -9.98
N LYS A 132 -12.95 -14.96 -9.66
CA LYS A 132 -13.91 -15.71 -8.83
C LYS A 132 -14.06 -15.08 -7.44
N ALA A 133 -12.96 -14.73 -6.79
CA ALA A 133 -12.98 -14.08 -5.49
C ALA A 133 -13.71 -12.72 -5.52
N LEU A 134 -13.52 -11.93 -6.58
CA LEU A 134 -14.22 -10.66 -6.77
C LEU A 134 -15.73 -10.87 -6.99
N GLN A 135 -16.11 -11.88 -7.77
CA GLN A 135 -17.52 -12.25 -7.98
C GLN A 135 -18.20 -12.73 -6.70
N ASP A 136 -17.46 -13.44 -5.85
CA ASP A 136 -17.96 -13.95 -4.56
C ASP A 136 -17.95 -12.90 -3.45
N GLY A 137 -17.39 -11.71 -3.70
CA GLY A 137 -17.18 -10.69 -2.66
C GLY A 137 -16.17 -11.10 -1.59
N THR A 138 -15.35 -12.12 -1.84
CA THR A 138 -14.31 -12.62 -0.93
C THR A 138 -12.92 -12.09 -1.27
N ALA A 139 -12.77 -11.35 -2.36
CA ALA A 139 -11.54 -10.64 -2.66
C ALA A 139 -11.18 -9.70 -1.52
N ALA A 140 -9.92 -9.76 -1.06
CA ALA A 140 -9.38 -8.81 -0.11
C ALA A 140 -9.68 -7.37 -0.59
N PRO A 141 -10.03 -6.43 0.32
CA PRO A 141 -10.26 -5.05 -0.06
C PRO A 141 -9.09 -4.57 -0.91
N ALA A 142 -9.38 -3.83 -1.99
CA ALA A 142 -8.32 -3.23 -2.78
C ALA A 142 -7.35 -2.50 -1.84
N PRO A 143 -6.03 -2.55 -2.12
CA PRO A 143 -5.09 -1.69 -1.44
C PRO A 143 -5.67 -0.27 -1.45
N ALA A 144 -5.73 0.36 -0.27
CA ALA A 144 -6.10 1.76 -0.21
C ALA A 144 -5.28 2.52 -1.27
N PRO A 145 -5.88 3.49 -2.00
CA PRO A 145 -5.19 4.25 -3.03
C PRO A 145 -3.79 4.61 -2.55
N ALA A 146 -2.76 4.21 -3.31
CA ALA A 146 -1.40 4.54 -2.95
C ALA A 146 -1.33 6.06 -2.68
N PRO A 147 -0.75 6.48 -1.54
CA PRO A 147 -0.51 7.90 -1.28
C PRO A 147 0.13 8.52 -2.52
N ALA A 148 -0.32 9.70 -2.91
CA ALA A 148 0.22 10.42 -4.07
C ALA A 148 1.76 10.38 -4.03
N PRO A 149 2.45 10.17 -5.18
CA PRO A 149 3.88 9.95 -5.20
C PRO A 149 4.60 11.02 -4.37
N ALA A 150 5.33 10.55 -3.36
CA ALA A 150 6.14 11.41 -2.51
C ALA A 150 7.03 12.27 -3.41
N SER A 151 7.04 13.57 -3.13
CA SER A 151 7.96 14.51 -3.76
C SER A 151 9.39 13.95 -3.69
N ALA A 152 10.17 14.20 -4.75
CA ALA A 152 11.52 13.68 -4.94
C ALA A 152 12.37 13.71 -3.65
N PRO A 153 13.27 12.73 -3.43
CA PRO A 153 14.02 12.58 -2.20
C PRO A 153 14.69 13.90 -1.80
N ALA A 154 14.29 14.43 -0.65
CA ALA A 154 15.02 15.51 0.00
C ALA A 154 16.44 15.01 0.35
N PRO A 155 17.44 15.90 0.35
CA PRO A 155 18.84 15.55 0.60
C PRO A 155 19.02 14.72 1.89
N ALA A 156 19.99 13.81 1.87
CA ALA A 156 20.29 12.89 2.96
C ALA A 156 20.27 13.55 4.36
N ALA A 157 19.49 12.96 5.27
CA ALA A 157 19.37 13.41 6.64
C ALA A 157 20.72 13.27 7.40
N PRO A 158 20.98 14.14 8.39
CA PRO A 158 22.20 14.12 9.18
C PRO A 158 22.24 12.89 10.11
N ALA A 159 23.45 12.42 10.38
CA ALA A 159 23.74 11.33 11.31
C ALA A 159 23.21 11.63 12.71
N GLY A 160 22.38 10.74 13.28
CA GLY A 160 21.93 10.89 14.67
C GLY A 160 20.82 9.93 15.15
N PHE A 161 20.12 9.24 14.26
CA PHE A 161 19.08 8.28 14.64
C PHE A 161 19.51 6.83 14.34
N ASP A 162 19.64 6.01 15.38
CA ASP A 162 19.88 4.57 15.21
C ASP A 162 18.55 3.82 15.12
N ALA A 163 18.22 3.37 13.91
CA ALA A 163 17.01 2.59 13.62
C ALA A 163 16.93 1.27 14.39
N SER A 164 18.06 0.78 14.92
CA SER A 164 18.13 -0.43 15.74
C SER A 164 17.47 -0.25 17.11
N LEU A 165 17.33 0.99 17.59
CA LEU A 165 16.71 1.31 18.87
C LEU A 165 15.17 1.30 18.83
N VAL A 166 14.56 1.18 17.64
CA VAL A 166 13.10 1.09 17.50
C VAL A 166 12.66 -0.38 17.62
N PRO A 167 11.98 -0.79 18.70
CA PRO A 167 11.48 -2.17 18.83
C PRO A 167 10.44 -2.47 17.76
N GLU A 168 10.23 -3.74 17.44
CA GLU A 168 9.04 -4.14 16.68
C GLU A 168 7.77 -3.83 17.47
N PHE A 169 6.72 -3.39 16.79
CA PHE A 169 5.46 -3.01 17.42
C PHE A 169 4.71 -4.18 18.06
N GLY A 170 5.13 -5.43 17.79
CA GLY A 170 4.45 -6.63 18.27
C GLY A 170 3.03 -6.83 17.73
N VAL A 171 2.63 -6.03 16.73
CA VAL A 171 1.33 -6.05 16.06
C VAL A 171 1.55 -5.81 14.58
N SER A 172 0.92 -6.64 13.74
CA SER A 172 0.88 -6.43 12.29
C SER A 172 -0.42 -5.75 11.92
N ALA A 173 -0.38 -4.82 10.96
CA ALA A 173 -1.60 -4.25 10.39
C ALA A 173 -2.43 -5.33 9.70
N GLY A 174 -3.75 -5.16 9.68
CA GLY A 174 -4.63 -6.05 8.92
C GLY A 174 -4.91 -7.42 9.56
N VAL A 175 -4.52 -7.66 10.82
CA VAL A 175 -4.79 -8.94 11.49
C VAL A 175 -6.28 -9.07 11.80
N ASN A 176 -6.93 -10.15 11.34
CA ASN A 176 -8.34 -10.49 11.59
C ASN A 176 -9.33 -9.33 11.35
N PRO A 177 -9.51 -8.88 10.10
CA PRO A 177 -10.44 -7.81 9.78
C PRO A 177 -11.89 -8.24 10.07
N THR A 178 -12.65 -7.41 10.77
CA THR A 178 -14.08 -7.67 11.11
C THR A 178 -15.05 -7.30 10.00
N GLY A 179 -14.58 -6.67 8.93
CA GLY A 179 -15.42 -6.09 7.88
C GLY A 179 -16.01 -4.71 8.22
N THR A 180 -15.81 -4.18 9.44
CA THR A 180 -16.22 -2.82 9.85
C THR A 180 -15.09 -1.79 9.81
N GLY A 181 -13.91 -2.17 9.31
CA GLY A 181 -12.69 -1.34 9.32
C GLY A 181 -11.80 -1.56 10.55
N ASP A 182 -12.18 -2.48 11.43
CA ASP A 182 -11.44 -2.84 12.63
C ASP A 182 -10.67 -4.17 12.47
N CYS A 183 -9.50 -4.23 13.07
CA CYS A 183 -8.57 -5.36 13.10
C CYS A 183 -8.18 -5.68 14.55
N ASP A 184 -7.70 -6.89 14.80
CA ASP A 184 -7.23 -7.31 16.11
C ASP A 184 -5.84 -6.72 16.41
N GLY A 185 -5.77 -5.89 17.44
CA GLY A 185 -4.53 -5.48 18.09
C GLY A 185 -4.12 -6.40 19.23
N ILE A 186 -3.19 -5.94 20.08
CA ILE A 186 -2.72 -6.69 21.24
C ILE A 186 -3.91 -7.04 22.15
N ASN A 187 -3.97 -8.30 22.59
CA ASN A 187 -5.01 -8.84 23.47
C ASN A 187 -6.44 -8.77 22.89
N GLY A 188 -6.58 -8.77 21.55
CA GLY A 188 -7.89 -8.76 20.88
C GLY A 188 -8.61 -7.41 20.95
N ILE A 189 -7.89 -6.33 21.29
CA ILE A 189 -8.42 -4.97 21.25
C ILE A 189 -8.57 -4.54 19.79
N LYS A 190 -9.77 -4.14 19.39
CA LYS A 190 -10.04 -3.66 18.04
C LYS A 190 -9.33 -2.32 17.78
N ILE A 191 -8.53 -2.29 16.73
CA ILE A 191 -7.83 -1.12 16.22
C ILE A 191 -8.20 -0.89 14.75
N PRO A 192 -8.11 0.33 14.22
CA PRO A 192 -8.28 0.54 12.78
C PRO A 192 -7.29 -0.34 11.99
N CYS A 193 -7.73 -0.96 10.90
CA CYS A 193 -6.89 -1.86 10.12
C CYS A 193 -5.67 -1.18 9.44
N ALA A 194 -5.66 0.15 9.39
CA ALA A 194 -4.51 0.96 8.94
C ALA A 194 -3.43 1.15 10.04
N CYS A 195 -3.67 0.65 11.25
CA CYS A 195 -2.74 0.74 12.37
C CYS A 195 -2.20 -0.64 12.76
N PRO A 196 -0.91 -0.76 13.10
CA PRO A 196 0.14 0.28 13.04
C PRO A 196 0.66 0.54 11.61
N PRO A 197 1.31 1.69 11.33
CA PRO A 197 2.10 1.86 10.11
C PRO A 197 3.24 0.83 10.06
N SER A 198 3.86 0.64 8.88
CA SER A 198 5.05 -0.21 8.79
C SER A 198 6.17 0.34 9.68
N ARG A 199 7.02 -0.55 10.20
CA ARG A 199 8.17 -0.16 11.04
C ARG A 199 9.07 0.84 10.33
N ASP A 200 9.29 0.65 9.04
CA ASP A 200 10.11 1.56 8.23
C ASP A 200 9.46 2.94 8.05
N ALA A 201 8.14 3.00 7.87
CA ALA A 201 7.43 4.28 7.78
C ALA A 201 7.48 5.06 9.10
N PHE A 202 7.37 4.36 10.23
CA PHE A 202 7.53 4.98 11.54
C PHE A 202 8.97 5.46 11.78
N ILE A 203 9.97 4.66 11.43
CA ILE A 203 11.39 5.06 11.51
C ILE A 203 11.65 6.33 10.68
N ALA A 204 11.14 6.37 9.44
CA ALA A 204 11.26 7.54 8.58
C ALA A 204 10.61 8.78 9.19
N GLN A 205 9.42 8.62 9.78
CA GLN A 205 8.71 9.72 10.44
C GLN A 205 9.45 10.25 11.67
N VAL A 206 9.99 9.36 12.51
CA VAL A 206 10.78 9.75 13.68
C VAL A 206 12.07 10.44 13.25
N ALA A 207 12.75 9.93 12.23
CA ALA A 207 13.94 10.58 11.69
C ALA A 207 13.61 11.99 11.16
N ALA A 208 12.46 12.18 10.50
CA ALA A 208 12.00 13.49 10.04
C ALA A 208 11.73 14.45 11.20
N ASN A 209 11.06 13.99 12.27
CA ASN A 209 10.80 14.80 13.46
C ASN A 209 12.10 15.21 14.18
N VAL A 210 13.07 14.29 14.28
CA VAL A 210 14.39 14.57 14.88
C VAL A 210 15.17 15.58 14.04
N ALA A 211 15.15 15.43 12.72
CA ALA A 211 15.81 16.37 11.80
C ALA A 211 15.17 17.77 11.86
N ALA A 212 13.85 17.84 12.02
CA ALA A 212 13.11 19.09 12.13
C ALA A 212 13.27 19.77 13.51
N GLY A 213 13.59 19.01 14.57
CA GLY A 213 13.60 19.49 15.95
C GLY A 213 12.20 19.79 16.50
N HIS A 214 11.15 19.41 15.76
CA HIS A 214 9.74 19.55 16.10
C HIS A 214 8.94 18.43 15.40
N ASP A 215 7.70 18.20 15.83
CA ASP A 215 6.83 17.28 15.10
C ASP A 215 6.45 17.90 13.74
N VAL A 216 6.79 17.23 12.63
CA VAL A 216 6.56 17.78 11.29
C VAL A 216 5.08 17.90 10.91
N HIS A 217 4.19 17.21 11.63
CA HIS A 217 2.74 17.32 11.47
C HIS A 217 2.11 18.28 12.49
N ASN A 218 2.81 18.62 13.56
CA ASN A 218 2.39 19.61 14.54
C ASN A 218 3.59 20.48 14.99
N PRO A 219 3.97 21.49 14.20
CA PRO A 219 5.17 22.29 14.44
C PRO A 219 5.10 23.13 15.73
N ALA A 220 3.93 23.23 16.37
CA ALA A 220 3.77 23.85 17.68
C ALA A 220 4.33 22.98 18.83
N VAL A 221 4.65 21.71 18.59
CA VAL A 221 5.23 20.80 19.58
C VAL A 221 6.73 20.62 19.29
N ALA A 222 7.56 21.28 20.09
CA ALA A 222 9.00 21.08 20.06
C ALA A 222 9.34 19.64 20.48
N ALA A 223 10.23 18.99 19.74
CA ALA A 223 10.71 17.66 20.11
C ALA A 223 11.67 17.80 21.31
N PRO A 224 11.45 17.10 22.44
CA PRO A 224 12.37 17.15 23.57
C PRO A 224 13.65 16.41 23.19
N LEU A 225 14.67 17.13 22.72
CA LEU A 225 16.01 16.59 22.49
C LEU A 225 16.79 16.59 23.81
N PRO A 226 17.33 15.44 24.25
CA PRO A 226 18.04 15.33 25.51
C PRO A 226 19.52 15.72 25.37
N ASP A 227 19.87 16.81 24.68
CA ASP A 227 21.20 17.47 24.85
C ASP A 227 21.38 18.77 24.05
N ARG A 228 20.47 19.75 24.18
CA ARG A 228 20.83 21.15 23.86
C ARG A 228 21.16 21.88 25.15
N ARG A 229 22.43 21.71 25.52
CA ARG A 229 23.18 22.54 26.46
C ARG A 229 22.87 24.03 26.18
N LEU A 230 22.31 24.66 27.22
CA LEU A 230 22.37 26.10 27.56
C LEU A 230 23.14 26.96 26.55
N GLU A 231 22.43 27.60 25.62
CA GLU A 231 22.72 28.96 25.14
C GLU A 231 21.54 29.47 24.31
N ALA A 232 21.17 30.74 24.53
CA ALA A 232 19.99 31.44 24.02
C ALA A 232 18.63 31.11 24.71
N VAL A 233 18.59 31.24 26.04
CA VAL A 233 17.51 32.02 26.65
C VAL A 233 17.99 33.47 26.69
N ALA A 234 17.57 34.27 25.71
CA ALA A 234 17.63 35.71 25.78
C ALA A 234 16.52 36.32 24.91
N ASP A 235 15.52 36.83 25.63
CA ASP A 235 14.73 38.01 25.28
C ASP A 235 13.74 37.94 24.10
N HIS A 236 12.53 37.47 24.40
CA HIS A 236 11.34 38.23 24.01
C HIS A 236 10.23 38.07 25.05
N SER A 237 10.17 39.04 25.95
CA SER A 237 8.98 39.34 26.74
C SER A 237 8.00 40.09 25.86
N ASP A 238 6.90 39.47 25.44
CA ASP A 238 5.77 40.19 24.85
C ASP A 238 4.46 39.70 25.49
N PRO A 239 3.84 40.47 26.40
CA PRO A 239 2.67 40.05 27.17
C PRO A 239 1.32 40.27 26.46
N ASN A 240 1.29 40.44 25.13
CA ASN A 240 0.05 40.68 24.40
C ASN A 240 0.06 40.12 22.97
N CYS A 241 -0.14 38.81 22.84
CA CYS A 241 -0.67 38.23 21.60
C CYS A 241 -1.80 37.26 21.90
N ASN A 242 -2.99 37.85 21.96
CA ASN A 242 -4.28 37.18 21.97
C ASN A 242 -4.60 36.79 20.52
N LEU A 243 -4.55 35.50 20.17
CA LEU A 243 -5.17 35.00 18.95
C LEU A 243 -6.13 33.86 19.27
N VAL A 244 -7.39 34.23 19.09
CA VAL A 244 -8.60 33.44 19.18
C VAL A 244 -8.79 32.68 17.86
N ALA A 245 -8.84 31.33 17.94
CA ALA A 245 -9.55 30.35 17.08
C ALA A 245 -9.21 30.26 15.55
N PRO A 246 -9.56 29.17 14.81
CA PRO A 246 -10.40 28.02 15.18
C PRO A 246 -9.76 26.62 15.00
N GLU A 247 -10.33 25.62 15.69
CA GLU A 247 -10.06 24.19 15.49
C GLU A 247 -10.48 23.73 14.07
N PRO A 248 -9.68 22.90 13.37
CA PRO A 248 -10.19 21.99 12.37
C PRO A 248 -10.49 20.63 13.03
N GLU A 249 -11.76 20.25 13.03
CA GLU A 249 -12.27 18.96 13.50
C GLU A 249 -11.87 17.84 12.53
N TRP A 250 -11.00 16.93 12.97
CA TRP A 250 -10.92 15.51 12.58
C TRP A 250 -10.42 14.70 13.80
N PRO A 251 -10.71 13.38 13.88
CA PRO A 251 -11.03 12.71 15.14
C PRO A 251 -9.80 12.52 16.02
N ARG A 252 -9.83 13.13 17.21
CA ARG A 252 -8.91 12.80 18.29
C ARG A 252 -9.12 11.33 18.68
N CYS A 253 -8.08 10.51 18.58
CA CYS A 253 -7.96 9.26 19.33
C CYS A 253 -7.95 9.57 20.83
N ARG A 254 -9.15 9.78 21.40
CA ARG A 254 -9.32 9.95 22.84
C ARG A 254 -9.43 8.54 23.43
N LEU A 255 -8.32 8.05 23.97
CA LEU A 255 -8.33 6.87 24.83
C LEU A 255 -9.44 7.01 25.89
N PRO A 256 -10.20 5.95 26.20
CA PRO A 256 -11.15 6.01 27.30
C PRO A 256 -10.43 6.33 28.61
N ARG A 257 -11.00 7.25 29.41
CA ARG A 257 -10.49 7.82 30.68
C ARG A 257 -10.21 6.80 31.82
N ARG A 258 -10.04 5.51 31.53
CA ARG A 258 -9.77 4.45 32.53
C ARG A 258 -8.31 4.01 32.63
N VAL A 259 -7.38 4.69 31.96
CA VAL A 259 -5.94 4.35 32.04
C VAL A 259 -5.11 5.44 32.74
N ASP A 260 -5.64 6.64 32.96
CA ASP A 260 -4.95 7.71 33.69
C ASP A 260 -4.66 7.39 35.17
N HIS A 261 -5.32 6.38 35.73
CA HIS A 261 -5.13 6.02 37.14
C HIS A 261 -4.01 4.97 37.37
N ILE A 262 -3.50 4.34 36.31
CA ILE A 262 -2.49 3.27 36.42
C ILE A 262 -1.07 3.79 36.15
N LEU A 263 -0.93 4.85 35.33
CA LEU A 263 0.39 5.44 35.01
C LEU A 263 0.89 6.50 36.01
N ARG A 264 0.10 6.90 37.00
CA ARG A 264 0.53 7.79 38.09
C ARG A 264 1.15 7.08 39.32
N ALA A 265 1.21 5.75 39.32
CA ALA A 265 1.77 4.98 40.45
C ALA A 265 3.24 4.56 40.27
N ALA A 266 3.87 4.82 39.12
CA ALA A 266 5.21 4.31 38.79
C ALA A 266 6.33 5.36 38.78
N GLN A 267 6.13 6.53 39.39
CA GLN A 267 7.18 7.53 39.58
C GLN A 267 7.24 7.95 41.05
N GLY A 268 7.79 7.06 41.88
CA GLY A 268 8.26 7.36 43.23
C GLY A 268 9.80 7.38 43.23
N PRO A 269 10.46 8.39 43.82
CA PRO A 269 11.91 8.51 43.81
C PRO A 269 12.58 7.46 44.69
N HIS A 270 13.63 6.84 44.15
CA HIS A 270 14.53 5.93 44.87
C HIS A 270 15.14 6.61 46.10
N ARG A 271 14.92 6.01 47.29
CA ARG A 271 15.83 6.12 48.42
C ARG A 271 16.40 4.74 48.73
N VAL A 272 17.73 4.70 48.71
CA VAL A 272 18.60 3.63 49.17
C VAL A 272 18.38 3.44 50.67
N SER A 273 18.14 2.21 51.12
CA SER A 273 18.43 1.76 52.50
C SER A 273 18.54 0.24 52.55
N ASP A 274 19.61 -0.20 53.21
CA ASP A 274 20.09 -1.56 53.43
C ASP A 274 19.12 -2.50 54.16
N GLY A 275 19.32 -3.81 53.99
CA GLY A 275 19.10 -4.77 55.07
C GLY A 275 18.30 -6.03 54.75
N LEU A 276 19.02 -7.16 54.70
CA LEU A 276 18.72 -8.47 55.31
C LEU A 276 17.45 -9.27 54.91
N GLY A 277 17.70 -10.56 54.61
CA GLY A 277 16.79 -11.66 54.97
C GLY A 277 16.07 -12.34 53.81
N GLY A 278 16.58 -13.48 53.37
CA GLY A 278 15.98 -14.31 52.32
C GLY A 278 14.72 -15.06 52.74
N TYR A 279 14.02 -15.62 51.76
CA TYR A 279 13.38 -16.94 51.80
C TYR A 279 13.08 -17.42 50.37
N LEU A 280 13.38 -18.71 50.13
CA LEU A 280 13.09 -19.50 48.94
C LEU A 280 11.59 -19.86 48.82
N VAL A 281 11.24 -20.45 47.67
CA VAL A 281 10.03 -21.23 47.30
C VAL A 281 9.04 -20.43 46.43
N GLY A 282 8.61 -20.86 45.23
CA GLY A 282 8.79 -22.12 44.53
C GLY A 282 8.13 -22.03 43.14
N ALA A 283 8.73 -22.73 42.18
CA ALA A 283 8.13 -23.02 40.89
C ALA A 283 6.99 -24.06 41.04
N GLU A 284 6.25 -24.26 39.94
CA GLU A 284 5.22 -25.28 39.68
C GLU A 284 3.75 -24.87 39.90
N ARG A 285 3.03 -24.67 38.78
CA ARG A 285 1.89 -25.52 38.38
C ARG A 285 1.31 -25.08 37.02
N TYR A 286 1.92 -25.63 35.98
CA TYR A 286 1.25 -25.97 34.72
C TYR A 286 0.48 -27.30 34.92
N LEU A 287 -0.51 -27.57 34.04
CA LEU A 287 -1.35 -28.77 33.93
C LEU A 287 -2.54 -28.89 34.90
N LYS A 288 -3.73 -28.41 34.46
CA LYS A 288 -5.03 -29.08 34.64
C LYS A 288 -6.20 -28.38 33.91
N LEU A 289 -6.19 -28.28 32.57
CA LEU A 289 -7.39 -27.89 31.80
C LEU A 289 -7.46 -28.58 30.41
N LEU A 290 -7.23 -29.89 30.36
CA LEU A 290 -7.57 -30.73 29.21
C LEU A 290 -8.31 -31.96 29.72
N GLN A 291 -9.63 -31.87 29.85
CA GLN A 291 -10.58 -33.00 29.86
C GLN A 291 -12.00 -32.44 29.97
N GLY A 292 -12.75 -32.41 28.87
CA GLY A 292 -14.15 -31.98 28.93
C GLY A 292 -14.90 -31.76 27.63
N TRP A 293 -14.56 -32.43 26.52
CA TRP A 293 -15.42 -32.43 25.32
C TRP A 293 -15.49 -33.83 24.70
N ARG A 294 -16.35 -34.67 25.29
CA ARG A 294 -16.94 -35.83 24.64
C ARG A 294 -18.40 -35.90 25.09
N THR A 295 -19.29 -36.20 24.15
CA THR A 295 -20.75 -36.35 24.23
C THR A 295 -21.60 -35.07 24.23
N ARG A 296 -21.99 -34.61 23.03
CA ARG A 296 -23.32 -34.83 22.44
C ARG A 296 -23.26 -34.60 20.94
#